data_AF-A0A3M1MYA6-F1
#
_entry.id   AF-A0A3M1MYA6-F1
#
_cell.length_a   1.000
_cell.length_b   1.000
_cell.length_c   1.000
_cell.angle_alpha   90.00
_cell.angle_beta   90.00
_cell.angle_gamma   90.00
#
_symmetry.space_group_name_H-M   'P 1'
#
loop_
_entity.id
_entity.type
_entity.pdbx_description
1 polymer ?
#
loop_
_entity_poly.entity_id
_entity_poly.type
_entity_poly.pdbx_seq_one_letter_code
_entity_poly.pdbx_strand_id
1 'polypeptide(L)'
;MKRILPLTLLVLLIIPGSLCARWIKDKVVIPVEATGPVTFSHYNHLEAVGRNCPTCHNEVFHIVTSKNPDVTMADMEKGKACGFCHNGERAFSVKEDCGSCHPTRDLRLTNDTAPAFFPHSVHTEMYGCSECHPDLFIPDQKKNPAFTMDQMGEGEACGACHDGDTAFAVSENCSACHPTEDIKTETDAGPATFPHSVHTEMYGCDECHSGIFAPDRKANPAFTMDQMSEGEACGACHDGDTAFSVNDNCDSCHEM
;
A
#
# COMPACT_ATOMS: atom_id res chain seq x y z
N MET A 1 42.88 65.08 -10.70
CA MET A 1 42.06 64.27 -9.78
C MET A 1 40.97 63.62 -10.62
N LYS A 2 41.13 62.32 -10.91
CA LYS A 2 40.49 61.63 -12.05
C LYS A 2 39.07 61.16 -11.70
N ARG A 3 38.23 61.14 -12.73
CA ARG A 3 36.78 60.87 -12.79
C ARG A 3 36.42 59.42 -12.41
N ILE A 4 36.49 59.05 -11.13
CA ILE A 4 36.14 57.69 -10.66
C ILE A 4 34.67 57.62 -10.16
N LEU A 5 33.98 58.75 -10.04
CA LEU A 5 32.66 58.83 -9.40
C LEU A 5 31.44 58.29 -10.19
N PRO A 6 31.40 58.21 -11.55
CA PRO A 6 30.19 57.73 -12.21
C PRO A 6 30.10 56.19 -12.29
N LEU A 7 31.20 55.47 -12.07
CA LEU A 7 31.23 54.00 -12.21
C LEU A 7 30.73 53.28 -10.95
N THR A 8 30.99 53.84 -9.76
CA THR A 8 30.56 53.25 -8.49
C THR A 8 29.04 53.37 -8.27
N LEU A 9 28.40 54.42 -8.80
CA LEU A 9 26.94 54.58 -8.72
C LEU A 9 26.18 53.62 -9.67
N LEU A 10 26.77 53.30 -10.83
CA LEU A 10 26.17 52.37 -11.81
C LEU A 10 26.23 50.91 -11.31
N VAL A 11 27.31 50.53 -10.61
CA VAL A 11 27.46 49.20 -10.01
C VAL A 11 26.47 48.98 -8.85
N LEU A 12 26.16 50.02 -8.06
CA LEU A 12 25.22 49.92 -6.94
C LEU A 12 23.75 49.76 -7.37
N LEU A 13 23.40 50.17 -8.60
CA LEU A 13 22.05 50.03 -9.17
C LEU A 13 21.80 48.64 -9.81
N ILE A 14 22.85 47.89 -10.13
CA ILE A 14 22.74 46.56 -10.75
C ILE A 14 22.69 45.44 -9.68
N ILE A 15 23.22 45.68 -8.49
CA ILE A 15 23.32 44.66 -7.42
C ILE A 15 21.99 44.30 -6.74
N PRO A 16 20.97 45.17 -6.58
CA PRO A 16 19.72 44.77 -5.91
C PRO A 16 18.85 43.82 -6.74
N GLY A 17 18.98 43.83 -8.07
CA GLY A 17 18.13 43.04 -8.97
C GLY A 17 18.36 41.54 -8.86
N SER A 18 19.61 41.13 -8.65
CA SER A 18 19.99 39.71 -8.59
C SER A 18 19.72 39.05 -7.23
N LEU A 19 19.54 39.85 -6.17
CA LEU A 19 19.31 39.34 -4.80
C LEU A 19 17.82 39.09 -4.49
N CYS A 20 16.90 39.54 -5.36
CA CYS A 20 15.47 39.32 -5.21
C CYS A 20 14.92 38.19 -6.09
N ALA A 21 15.79 37.33 -6.65
CA ALA A 21 15.34 36.03 -7.16
C ALA A 21 14.85 35.20 -5.96
N ARG A 22 13.58 35.38 -5.57
CA ARG A 22 12.87 34.47 -4.67
C ARG A 22 12.83 33.13 -5.40
N TRP A 23 13.74 32.25 -5.01
CA TRP A 23 13.77 30.88 -5.46
C TRP A 23 12.41 30.26 -5.17
N ILE A 24 11.69 29.86 -6.21
CA ILE A 24 10.41 29.17 -6.08
C ILE A 24 10.73 27.79 -5.51
N LYS A 25 10.05 27.42 -4.41
CA LYS A 25 10.06 26.03 -3.97
C LYS A 25 9.25 25.23 -4.99
N ASP A 26 9.95 24.48 -5.86
CA ASP A 26 9.29 23.76 -6.95
C ASP A 26 8.23 22.78 -6.45
N LYS A 27 8.64 21.84 -5.61
CA LYS A 27 7.76 20.79 -5.11
C LYS A 27 6.93 21.29 -3.91
N VAL A 28 5.61 21.27 -4.07
CA VAL A 28 4.64 21.51 -3.00
C VAL A 28 4.00 20.18 -2.66
N VAL A 29 4.13 19.76 -1.40
CA VAL A 29 3.54 18.51 -0.91
C VAL A 29 2.24 18.84 -0.22
N ILE A 30 1.15 18.25 -0.71
CA ILE A 30 -0.20 18.41 -0.20
C ILE A 30 -0.55 17.12 0.54
N PRO A 31 -0.72 17.14 1.88
CA PRO A 31 -1.08 15.95 2.63
C PRO A 31 -2.50 15.51 2.26
N VAL A 32 -2.67 14.24 1.92
CA VAL A 32 -3.99 13.62 1.76
C VAL A 32 -3.99 12.39 2.67
N GLU A 33 -4.91 12.36 3.63
CA GLU A 33 -4.96 11.30 4.64
C GLU A 33 -5.27 9.93 4.01
N ALA A 34 -6.21 9.91 3.07
CA ALA A 34 -6.70 8.71 2.40
C ALA A 34 -5.61 8.06 1.52
N THR A 35 -5.20 8.77 0.46
CA THR A 35 -4.32 8.23 -0.57
C THR A 35 -2.84 8.51 -0.33
N GLY A 36 -2.48 9.28 0.69
CA GLY A 36 -1.11 9.76 0.89
C GLY A 36 -0.81 11.04 0.13
N PRO A 37 0.34 11.68 0.40
CA PRO A 37 0.61 13.05 -0.04
C PRO A 37 0.74 13.18 -1.55
N VAL A 38 0.06 14.17 -2.13
CA VAL A 38 0.17 14.56 -3.54
C VAL A 38 1.29 15.58 -3.68
N THR A 39 2.15 15.41 -4.70
CA THR A 39 3.25 16.34 -4.95
C THR A 39 2.98 17.17 -6.21
N PHE A 40 2.78 18.47 -6.04
CA PHE A 40 2.68 19.44 -7.13
C PHE A 40 4.07 19.98 -7.50
N SER A 41 4.32 20.19 -8.80
CA SER A 41 5.59 20.76 -9.31
C SER A 41 5.36 22.04 -10.07
N HIS A 42 5.92 23.15 -9.58
CA HIS A 42 5.91 24.41 -10.31
C HIS A 42 6.63 24.31 -11.66
N TYR A 43 7.78 23.64 -11.76
CA TYR A 43 8.55 23.57 -13.00
C TYR A 43 7.73 22.96 -14.15
N ASN A 44 7.10 21.80 -13.92
CA ASN A 44 6.26 21.14 -14.92
C ASN A 44 5.10 22.05 -15.35
N HIS A 45 4.45 22.74 -14.41
CA HIS A 45 3.32 23.61 -14.72
C HIS A 45 3.75 24.91 -15.41
N LEU A 46 4.84 25.53 -14.97
CA LEU A 46 5.37 26.78 -15.54
C LEU A 46 5.86 26.58 -16.98
N GLU A 47 6.38 25.40 -17.31
CA GLU A 47 6.71 25.02 -18.68
C GLU A 47 5.44 24.97 -19.56
N ALA A 48 4.35 24.39 -19.04
CA ALA A 48 3.08 24.30 -19.75
C ALA A 48 2.33 25.65 -19.88
N VAL A 49 2.38 26.52 -18.86
CA VAL A 49 1.59 27.77 -18.81
C VAL A 49 2.38 29.05 -19.14
N GLY A 50 3.62 28.91 -19.63
CA GLY A 50 4.42 30.05 -20.09
C GLY A 50 4.96 30.95 -18.96
N ARG A 51 5.23 30.38 -17.77
CA ARG A 51 5.83 31.06 -16.61
C ARG A 51 5.00 32.26 -16.07
N ASN A 52 3.68 32.21 -16.20
CA ASN A 52 2.78 33.28 -15.76
C ASN A 52 2.17 32.99 -14.36
N CYS A 53 2.78 33.52 -13.29
CA CYS A 53 2.35 33.25 -11.92
C CYS A 53 0.89 33.67 -11.60
N PRO A 54 0.41 34.84 -12.08
CA PRO A 54 -0.98 35.27 -11.89
C PRO A 54 -2.04 34.30 -12.44
N THR A 55 -1.70 33.42 -13.38
CA THR A 55 -2.64 32.42 -13.91
C THR A 55 -3.19 31.50 -12.82
N CYS A 56 -2.41 31.25 -11.77
CA CYS A 56 -2.81 30.41 -10.65
C CYS A 56 -3.02 31.23 -9.37
N HIS A 57 -2.27 32.31 -9.17
CA HIS A 57 -2.25 33.07 -7.93
C HIS A 57 -2.84 34.49 -8.05
N ASN A 58 -3.69 34.97 -7.16
CA ASN A 58 -4.28 34.32 -5.98
C ASN A 58 -5.73 33.89 -6.21
N GLU A 59 -6.13 33.75 -7.48
CA GLU A 59 -7.50 33.39 -7.85
C GLU A 59 -7.77 31.90 -7.62
N VAL A 60 -6.90 31.01 -8.12
CA VAL A 60 -7.07 29.55 -7.99
C VAL A 60 -6.43 29.04 -6.69
N PHE A 61 -5.23 29.53 -6.37
CA PHE A 61 -4.48 29.15 -5.17
C PHE A 61 -3.92 30.38 -4.47
N HIS A 62 -3.94 30.41 -3.14
CA HIS A 62 -3.19 31.38 -2.36
C HIS A 62 -1.70 31.02 -2.35
N ILE A 63 -0.84 32.02 -2.56
CA ILE A 63 0.64 31.87 -2.47
C ILE A 63 1.05 31.37 -1.07
N VAL A 64 0.33 31.80 -0.03
CA VAL A 64 0.51 31.28 1.33
C VAL A 64 -0.26 29.98 1.44
N THR A 65 0.44 28.85 1.43
CA THR A 65 -0.15 27.50 1.36
C THR A 65 -1.20 27.26 2.44
N SER A 66 -0.95 27.69 3.68
CA SER A 66 -1.88 27.54 4.81
C SER A 66 -3.18 28.33 4.70
N LYS A 67 -3.31 29.22 3.71
CA LYS A 67 -4.57 29.93 3.42
C LYS A 67 -5.43 29.21 2.38
N ASN A 68 -4.91 28.19 1.70
CA ASN A 68 -5.71 27.40 0.79
C ASN A 68 -6.68 26.52 1.58
N PRO A 69 -7.96 26.45 1.20
CA PRO A 69 -8.90 25.55 1.83
C PRO A 69 -8.60 24.10 1.44
N ASP A 70 -9.04 23.17 2.28
CA ASP A 70 -9.11 21.77 1.89
C ASP A 70 -10.13 21.62 0.76
N VAL A 71 -9.79 20.79 -0.24
CA VAL A 71 -10.61 20.56 -1.43
C VAL A 71 -10.79 19.07 -1.65
N THR A 72 -11.99 18.68 -2.06
CA THR A 72 -12.32 17.31 -2.41
C THR A 72 -12.16 17.06 -3.92
N MET A 73 -12.12 15.79 -4.35
CA MET A 73 -12.17 15.48 -5.78
C MET A 73 -13.47 16.00 -6.43
N ALA A 74 -14.59 15.90 -5.72
CA ALA A 74 -15.87 16.46 -6.17
C ALA A 74 -15.85 18.00 -6.32
N ASP A 75 -15.05 18.71 -5.52
CA ASP A 75 -14.79 20.13 -5.71
C ASP A 75 -13.96 20.40 -6.97
N MET A 76 -12.94 19.57 -7.21
CA MET A 76 -12.09 19.68 -8.41
C MET A 76 -12.88 19.39 -9.69
N GLU A 77 -13.76 18.39 -9.69
CA GLU A 77 -14.66 18.12 -10.81
C GLU A 77 -15.60 19.30 -11.12
N LYS A 78 -15.89 20.16 -10.13
CA LYS A 78 -16.65 21.40 -10.30
C LYS A 78 -15.76 22.60 -10.72
N GLY A 79 -14.50 22.35 -11.07
CA GLY A 79 -13.57 23.35 -11.58
C GLY A 79 -12.77 24.10 -10.51
N LYS A 80 -12.76 23.64 -9.24
CA LYS A 80 -11.93 24.25 -8.19
C LYS A 80 -10.52 23.67 -8.18
N ALA A 81 -9.56 24.43 -7.64
CA ALA A 81 -8.17 24.00 -7.44
C ALA A 81 -7.57 23.34 -8.70
N CYS A 82 -7.09 22.10 -8.61
CA CYS A 82 -6.46 21.39 -9.73
C CYS A 82 -7.41 21.25 -10.93
N GLY A 83 -8.70 21.02 -10.68
CA GLY A 83 -9.72 20.86 -11.71
C GLY A 83 -10.09 22.15 -12.43
N PHE A 84 -9.59 23.31 -12.00
CA PHE A 84 -9.67 24.54 -12.81
C PHE A 84 -9.00 24.38 -14.18
N CYS A 85 -7.95 23.54 -14.25
CA CYS A 85 -7.26 23.19 -15.49
C CYS A 85 -7.37 21.70 -15.84
N HIS A 86 -7.31 20.81 -14.85
CA HIS A 86 -7.42 19.36 -15.06
C HIS A 86 -8.89 18.92 -15.22
N ASN A 87 -9.52 19.38 -16.31
CA ASN A 87 -10.94 19.24 -16.59
C ASN A 87 -11.26 18.47 -17.90
N GLY A 88 -10.23 17.97 -18.60
CA GLY A 88 -10.36 17.32 -19.89
C GLY A 88 -10.31 18.26 -21.10
N GLU A 89 -10.36 19.58 -20.90
CA GLU A 89 -10.24 20.58 -21.97
C GLU A 89 -8.86 21.23 -22.01
N ARG A 90 -8.34 21.69 -20.86
CA ARG A 90 -7.03 22.36 -20.77
C ARG A 90 -5.89 21.40 -20.45
N ALA A 91 -6.17 20.36 -19.67
CA ALA A 91 -5.29 19.28 -19.30
C ALA A 91 -6.12 18.01 -19.06
N PHE A 92 -5.45 16.88 -18.80
CA PHE A 92 -6.14 15.63 -18.46
C PHE A 92 -7.11 15.83 -17.28
N SER A 93 -8.24 15.14 -17.31
CA SER A 93 -9.31 15.28 -16.32
C SER A 93 -8.91 14.68 -14.97
N VAL A 94 -9.33 15.32 -13.87
CA VAL A 94 -9.20 14.76 -12.51
C VAL A 94 -10.01 13.47 -12.28
N LYS A 95 -10.85 13.05 -13.23
CA LYS A 95 -11.74 11.90 -13.09
C LYS A 95 -11.13 10.54 -13.42
N GLU A 96 -10.04 10.49 -14.18
CA GLU A 96 -9.54 9.23 -14.74
C GLU A 96 -8.11 8.94 -14.28
N ASP A 97 -7.15 9.78 -14.66
CA ASP A 97 -5.73 9.54 -14.42
C ASP A 97 -5.28 9.88 -12.98
N CYS A 98 -5.85 9.15 -12.02
CA CYS A 98 -5.62 9.37 -10.59
C CYS A 98 -4.12 9.22 -10.24
N GLY A 99 -3.46 8.23 -10.83
CA GLY A 99 -2.06 7.86 -10.58
C GLY A 99 -1.04 8.94 -10.95
N SER A 100 -1.39 9.84 -11.89
CA SER A 100 -0.54 10.99 -12.24
C SER A 100 -0.35 11.98 -11.08
N CYS A 101 -1.22 11.95 -10.07
CA CYS A 101 -1.14 12.82 -8.90
C CYS A 101 -1.07 12.04 -7.58
N HIS A 102 -1.88 10.99 -7.44
CA HIS A 102 -1.98 10.19 -6.23
C HIS A 102 -1.00 9.02 -6.27
N PRO A 103 -0.21 8.81 -5.21
CA PRO A 103 0.71 7.69 -5.18
C PRO A 103 -0.08 6.38 -5.08
N THR A 104 0.17 5.47 -6.02
CA THR A 104 -0.29 4.10 -5.93
C THR A 104 0.71 3.30 -5.09
N ARG A 105 0.22 2.53 -4.12
CA ARG A 105 1.07 1.77 -3.20
C ARG A 105 0.55 0.35 -3.07
N ASP A 106 1.44 -0.62 -3.10
CA ASP A 106 1.04 -1.99 -2.78
C ASP A 106 0.63 -2.07 -1.31
N LEU A 107 -0.44 -2.82 -1.05
CA LEU A 107 -0.99 -2.97 0.29
C LEU A 107 -0.42 -4.24 0.93
N ARG A 108 0.10 -4.07 2.14
CA ARG A 108 0.41 -5.18 3.05
C ARG A 108 -0.63 -5.13 4.16
N LEU A 109 -1.57 -6.05 4.11
CA LEU A 109 -2.55 -6.25 5.17
C LEU A 109 -1.85 -7.04 6.26
N THR A 110 -1.25 -6.31 7.20
CA THR A 110 -0.66 -6.90 8.40
C THR A 110 -1.77 -7.08 9.43
N ASN A 111 -2.54 -8.16 9.32
CA ASN A 111 -3.18 -8.70 10.50
C ASN A 111 -2.15 -9.63 11.19
N ASP A 112 -2.28 -9.84 12.50
CA ASP A 112 -1.38 -10.70 13.26
C ASP A 112 -1.49 -12.19 12.88
N THR A 113 -2.44 -12.49 12.00
CA THR A 113 -3.12 -13.78 11.88
C THR A 113 -2.81 -14.48 10.57
N ALA A 114 -2.85 -13.77 9.46
CA ALA A 114 -2.66 -14.26 8.10
C ALA A 114 -2.36 -13.04 7.23
N PRO A 115 -1.09 -12.56 7.20
CA PRO A 115 -0.75 -11.39 6.42
C PRO A 115 -1.18 -11.61 4.98
N ALA A 116 -1.70 -10.57 4.35
CA ALA A 116 -2.05 -10.62 2.93
C ALA A 116 -1.34 -9.50 2.18
N PHE A 117 -0.98 -9.78 0.93
CA PHE A 117 -0.34 -8.82 0.04
C PHE A 117 -1.23 -8.56 -1.17
N PHE A 118 -1.49 -7.29 -1.45
CA PHE A 118 -2.24 -6.84 -2.60
C PHE A 118 -1.40 -5.86 -3.43
N PRO A 119 -0.84 -6.30 -4.57
CA PRO A 119 -0.08 -5.43 -5.46
C PRO A 119 -1.03 -4.65 -6.38
N HIS A 120 -1.06 -3.32 -6.25
CA HIS A 120 -1.86 -2.49 -7.16
C HIS A 120 -1.32 -2.58 -8.58
N SER A 121 0.01 -2.66 -8.75
CA SER A 121 0.66 -2.74 -10.06
C SER A 121 0.03 -3.81 -10.96
N VAL A 122 -0.13 -5.03 -10.44
CA VAL A 122 -0.73 -6.17 -11.16
C VAL A 122 -2.19 -5.90 -11.54
N HIS A 123 -2.96 -5.27 -10.66
CA HIS A 123 -4.38 -5.00 -10.92
C HIS A 123 -4.56 -3.83 -11.90
N THR A 124 -3.77 -2.78 -11.78
CA THR A 124 -3.85 -1.57 -12.63
C THR A 124 -3.36 -1.79 -14.06
N GLU A 125 -2.74 -2.95 -14.36
CA GLU A 125 -2.47 -3.36 -15.75
C GLU A 125 -3.76 -3.72 -16.50
N MET A 126 -4.80 -4.16 -15.79
CA MET A 126 -6.06 -4.64 -16.37
C MET A 126 -7.26 -3.77 -16.02
N TYR A 127 -7.27 -3.18 -14.83
CA TYR A 127 -8.43 -2.51 -14.25
C TYR A 127 -8.15 -1.04 -13.90
N GLY A 128 -9.14 -0.18 -14.14
CA GLY A 128 -9.08 1.23 -13.77
C GLY A 128 -9.34 1.47 -12.27
N CYS A 129 -8.90 2.61 -11.74
CA CYS A 129 -9.09 2.95 -10.32
C CYS A 129 -10.56 2.95 -9.90
N SER A 130 -11.46 3.39 -10.78
CA SER A 130 -12.90 3.49 -10.52
C SER A 130 -13.63 2.16 -10.47
N GLU A 131 -13.01 1.08 -10.95
CA GLU A 131 -13.62 -0.26 -10.87
C GLU A 131 -13.56 -0.82 -9.45
N CYS A 132 -12.57 -0.37 -8.67
CA CYS A 132 -12.44 -0.74 -7.26
C CYS A 132 -12.86 0.38 -6.32
N HIS A 133 -12.55 1.64 -6.66
CA HIS A 133 -12.72 2.78 -5.76
C HIS A 133 -13.85 3.72 -6.19
N PRO A 134 -14.66 4.22 -5.24
CA PRO A 134 -14.65 3.91 -3.81
C PRO A 134 -15.55 2.72 -3.44
N ASP A 135 -16.23 2.12 -4.43
CA ASP A 135 -17.39 1.25 -4.22
C ASP A 135 -17.04 -0.08 -3.56
N LEU A 136 -16.00 -0.78 -4.04
CA LEU A 136 -15.50 -2.01 -3.41
C LEU A 136 -14.54 -1.69 -2.26
N PHE A 137 -13.66 -0.72 -2.48
CA PHE A 137 -12.67 -0.29 -1.50
C PHE A 137 -12.65 1.23 -1.41
N ILE A 138 -12.69 1.77 -0.20
CA ILE A 138 -12.41 3.18 0.01
C ILE A 138 -10.89 3.37 -0.16
N PRO A 139 -10.41 4.40 -0.89
CA PRO A 139 -8.97 4.68 -1.04
C PRO A 139 -8.35 5.26 0.25
N ASP A 140 -8.73 4.70 1.40
CA ASP A 140 -8.30 4.94 2.76
C ASP A 140 -8.42 3.61 3.53
N GLN A 141 -7.31 2.89 3.67
CA GLN A 141 -7.29 1.55 4.26
C GLN A 141 -7.95 1.50 5.64
N LYS A 142 -7.85 2.58 6.43
CA LYS A 142 -8.41 2.64 7.80
C LYS A 142 -9.94 2.69 7.83
N LYS A 143 -10.58 3.01 6.70
CA LYS A 143 -12.04 3.11 6.58
C LYS A 143 -12.67 1.86 5.98
N ASN A 144 -11.87 0.94 5.45
CA ASN A 144 -12.38 -0.34 4.99
C ASN A 144 -12.57 -1.28 6.18
N PRO A 145 -13.67 -2.06 6.22
CA PRO A 145 -13.83 -3.09 7.24
C PRO A 145 -12.84 -4.22 7.02
N ALA A 146 -12.59 -5.01 8.09
CA ALA A 146 -11.85 -6.26 7.97
C ALA A 146 -12.82 -7.33 7.44
N PHE A 147 -12.62 -7.75 6.18
CA PHE A 147 -13.40 -8.80 5.55
C PHE A 147 -12.83 -10.18 5.91
N THR A 148 -13.71 -11.15 6.16
CA THR A 148 -13.33 -12.55 6.36
C THR A 148 -13.27 -13.31 5.03
N MET A 149 -12.62 -14.47 5.02
CA MET A 149 -12.62 -15.36 3.85
C MET A 149 -14.03 -15.83 3.50
N ASP A 150 -14.90 -16.03 4.50
CA ASP A 150 -16.30 -16.40 4.26
C ASP A 150 -17.05 -15.28 3.53
N GLN A 151 -16.90 -14.03 3.97
CA GLN A 151 -17.49 -12.87 3.28
C GLN A 151 -16.95 -12.72 1.86
N MET A 152 -15.65 -12.98 1.67
CA MET A 152 -15.08 -13.01 0.33
C MET A 152 -15.65 -14.16 -0.51
N GLY A 153 -15.90 -15.33 0.07
CA GLY A 153 -16.60 -16.44 -0.61
C GLY A 153 -18.04 -16.09 -1.02
N GLU A 154 -18.67 -15.12 -0.34
CA GLU A 154 -19.99 -14.58 -0.68
C GLU A 154 -19.95 -13.44 -1.72
N GLY A 155 -18.76 -13.09 -2.23
CA GLY A 155 -18.56 -12.07 -3.26
C GLY A 155 -18.23 -10.68 -2.72
N GLU A 156 -17.95 -10.52 -1.42
CA GLU A 156 -17.50 -9.24 -0.88
C GLU A 156 -15.99 -9.01 -1.11
N ALA A 157 -15.59 -7.74 -1.18
CA ALA A 157 -14.19 -7.31 -1.25
C ALA A 157 -13.39 -8.03 -2.37
N CYS A 158 -12.36 -8.80 -2.02
CA CYS A 158 -11.53 -9.52 -3.00
C CYS A 158 -12.37 -10.52 -3.81
N GLY A 159 -13.36 -11.14 -3.18
CA GLY A 159 -14.24 -12.12 -3.79
C GLY A 159 -15.21 -11.56 -4.82
N ALA A 160 -15.36 -10.23 -4.91
CA ALA A 160 -16.12 -9.60 -5.99
C ALA A 160 -15.53 -9.90 -7.38
N CYS A 161 -14.24 -10.23 -7.44
CA CYS A 161 -13.54 -10.65 -8.66
C CYS A 161 -12.81 -11.99 -8.51
N HIS A 162 -12.35 -12.36 -7.31
CA HIS A 162 -11.76 -13.68 -7.03
C HIS A 162 -12.86 -14.71 -6.72
N ASP A 163 -13.76 -14.90 -7.67
CA ASP A 163 -14.98 -15.71 -7.59
C ASP A 163 -14.86 -17.07 -8.30
N GLY A 164 -13.78 -17.31 -9.04
CA GLY A 164 -13.58 -18.49 -9.89
C GLY A 164 -13.99 -18.29 -11.35
N ASP A 165 -14.66 -17.19 -11.68
CA ASP A 165 -15.13 -16.84 -13.02
C ASP A 165 -14.34 -15.65 -13.61
N THR A 166 -14.22 -14.56 -12.85
CA THR A 166 -13.51 -13.33 -13.22
C THR A 166 -12.00 -13.48 -12.98
N ALA A 167 -11.64 -14.09 -11.86
CA ALA A 167 -10.28 -14.50 -11.51
C ALA A 167 -10.34 -15.82 -10.72
N PHE A 168 -9.19 -16.39 -10.34
CA PHE A 168 -9.17 -17.59 -9.50
C PHE A 168 -9.93 -17.34 -8.18
N ALA A 169 -10.64 -18.35 -7.69
CA ALA A 169 -11.49 -18.22 -6.52
C ALA A 169 -10.67 -17.98 -5.24
N VAL A 170 -11.21 -17.21 -4.28
CA VAL A 170 -10.57 -16.97 -2.97
C VAL A 170 -10.35 -18.25 -2.14
N SER A 171 -11.04 -19.33 -2.46
CA SER A 171 -10.84 -20.67 -1.87
C SER A 171 -9.63 -21.40 -2.46
N GLU A 172 -9.02 -20.88 -3.52
CA GLU A 172 -7.91 -21.49 -4.24
C GLU A 172 -6.63 -20.65 -4.08
N ASN A 173 -5.47 -21.28 -4.27
CA ASN A 173 -4.16 -20.61 -4.33
C ASN A 173 -3.92 -19.64 -3.16
N CYS A 174 -4.13 -20.08 -1.92
CA CYS A 174 -4.03 -19.21 -0.73
C CYS A 174 -2.72 -18.42 -0.69
N SER A 175 -1.61 -19.03 -1.13
CA SER A 175 -0.27 -18.42 -1.18
C SER A 175 -0.13 -17.26 -2.17
N ALA A 176 -1.05 -17.10 -3.12
CA ALA A 176 -1.07 -15.97 -4.04
C ALA A 176 -1.34 -14.64 -3.32
N CYS A 177 -2.13 -14.70 -2.23
CA CYS A 177 -2.46 -13.53 -1.40
C CYS A 177 -1.76 -13.59 -0.04
N HIS A 178 -1.67 -14.77 0.57
CA HIS A 178 -1.12 -14.99 1.90
C HIS A 178 0.33 -15.51 1.81
N PRO A 179 1.35 -14.64 1.91
CA PRO A 179 2.73 -15.10 1.92
C PRO A 179 2.96 -16.06 3.10
N THR A 180 3.42 -17.27 2.77
CA THR A 180 3.81 -18.29 3.74
C THR A 180 5.25 -18.05 4.15
N GLU A 181 5.49 -17.96 5.45
CA GLU A 181 6.83 -17.86 6.03
C GLU A 181 7.07 -19.05 6.94
N ASP A 182 8.33 -19.47 7.08
CA ASP A 182 8.69 -20.54 8.01
C ASP A 182 8.43 -20.08 9.45
N ILE A 183 7.79 -20.95 10.23
CA ILE A 183 7.44 -20.64 11.62
C ILE A 183 8.57 -21.09 12.52
N LYS A 184 9.19 -20.14 13.22
CA LYS A 184 10.15 -20.42 14.28
C LYS A 184 9.52 -20.20 15.65
N THR A 185 9.63 -21.19 16.51
CA THR A 185 9.10 -21.17 17.88
C THR A 185 10.22 -21.51 18.86
N GLU A 186 10.45 -20.63 19.83
CA GLU A 186 11.40 -20.90 20.91
C GLU A 186 10.80 -21.94 21.86
N THR A 187 11.56 -23.00 22.15
CA THR A 187 11.16 -24.06 23.09
C THR A 187 12.26 -24.30 24.12
N ASP A 188 11.93 -25.01 25.19
CA ASP A 188 12.91 -25.38 26.24
C ASP A 188 14.04 -26.28 25.69
N ALA A 189 13.82 -26.95 24.56
CA ALA A 189 14.78 -27.82 23.88
C ALA A 189 15.55 -27.14 22.73
N GLY A 190 15.41 -25.82 22.57
CA GLY A 190 15.97 -25.05 21.46
C GLY A 190 14.91 -24.58 20.45
N PRO A 191 15.27 -23.70 19.50
CA PRO A 191 14.33 -23.21 18.49
C PRO A 191 13.78 -24.35 17.64
N ALA A 192 12.46 -24.44 17.53
CA ALA A 192 11.77 -25.36 16.62
C ALA A 192 11.36 -24.62 15.34
N THR A 193 11.65 -25.20 14.16
CA THR A 193 11.28 -24.62 12.87
C THR A 193 10.26 -25.50 12.15
N PHE A 194 9.18 -24.89 11.69
CA PHE A 194 8.19 -25.50 10.80
C PHE A 194 8.25 -24.83 9.43
N PRO A 195 8.75 -25.51 8.39
CA PRO A 195 8.83 -24.96 7.05
C PRO A 195 7.53 -25.17 6.27
N HIS A 196 6.82 -24.09 5.94
CA HIS A 196 5.58 -24.19 5.15
C HIS A 196 5.85 -24.76 3.77
N SER A 197 6.97 -24.38 3.14
CA SER A 197 7.36 -24.84 1.79
C SER A 197 7.41 -26.36 1.65
N VAL A 198 7.91 -27.07 2.66
CA VAL A 198 7.99 -28.54 2.63
C VAL A 198 6.61 -29.17 2.76
N HIS A 199 5.73 -28.57 3.56
CA HIS A 199 4.39 -29.12 3.80
C HIS A 199 3.44 -28.83 2.64
N THR A 200 3.51 -27.63 2.05
CA THR A 200 2.65 -27.23 0.93
C THR A 200 3.03 -27.90 -0.40
N GLU A 201 4.17 -28.59 -0.48
CA GLU A 201 4.48 -29.51 -1.59
C GLU A 201 3.60 -30.76 -1.59
N MET A 202 3.08 -31.17 -0.43
CA MET A 202 2.32 -32.41 -0.25
C MET A 202 0.87 -32.18 0.16
N TYR A 203 0.60 -31.11 0.91
CA TYR A 203 -0.68 -30.87 1.56
C TYR A 203 -1.29 -29.52 1.17
N GLY A 204 -2.62 -29.49 1.09
CA GLY A 204 -3.43 -28.29 0.91
C GLY A 204 -3.51 -27.45 2.18
N CYS A 205 -3.81 -26.16 2.05
CA CYS A 205 -3.94 -25.27 3.20
C CYS A 205 -5.08 -25.71 4.13
N ASP A 206 -6.16 -26.28 3.59
CA ASP A 206 -7.35 -26.74 4.31
C ASP A 206 -7.11 -28.00 5.16
N GLU A 207 -6.12 -28.80 4.79
CA GLU A 207 -5.75 -30.01 5.55
C GLU A 207 -5.10 -29.66 6.90
N CYS A 208 -4.53 -28.46 7.02
CA CYS A 208 -4.02 -27.92 8.28
C CYS A 208 -4.92 -26.84 8.88
N HIS A 209 -5.45 -25.94 8.05
CA HIS A 209 -6.15 -24.74 8.48
C HIS A 209 -7.66 -24.78 8.18
N SER A 210 -8.53 -24.32 9.08
CA SER A 210 -8.24 -23.94 10.46
C SER A 210 -8.34 -25.13 11.44
N GLY A 211 -8.41 -26.36 10.92
CA GLY A 211 -8.77 -27.55 11.69
C GLY A 211 -7.73 -27.96 12.73
N ILE A 212 -6.46 -28.07 12.32
CA ILE A 212 -5.34 -28.44 13.20
C ILE A 212 -4.69 -27.18 13.77
N PHE A 213 -4.44 -26.20 12.90
CA PHE A 213 -3.87 -24.91 13.27
C PHE A 213 -4.81 -23.80 12.85
N ALA A 214 -5.11 -22.87 13.75
CA ALA A 214 -5.67 -21.59 13.31
C ALA A 214 -4.63 -20.91 12.42
N PRO A 215 -5.03 -20.26 11.30
CA PRO A 215 -4.12 -19.36 10.58
C PRO A 215 -3.49 -18.36 11.55
N ASP A 216 -4.29 -17.87 12.51
CA ASP A 216 -3.79 -17.02 13.58
C ASP A 216 -2.86 -17.75 14.54
N ARG A 217 -1.56 -17.53 14.40
CA ARG A 217 -0.56 -18.05 15.33
C ARG A 217 -0.89 -17.71 16.79
N LYS A 218 -1.42 -16.53 17.08
CA LYS A 218 -1.75 -16.12 18.46
C LYS A 218 -3.00 -16.83 19.00
N ALA A 219 -3.85 -17.38 18.14
CA ALA A 219 -5.01 -18.16 18.56
C ALA A 219 -4.65 -19.63 18.85
N ASN A 220 -3.50 -20.10 18.36
CA ASN A 220 -3.00 -21.43 18.67
C ASN A 220 -2.38 -21.46 20.08
N PRO A 221 -2.72 -22.44 20.92
CA PRO A 221 -2.05 -22.63 22.20
C PRO A 221 -0.59 -23.06 21.98
N ALA A 222 0.25 -22.88 23.00
CA ALA A 222 1.58 -23.48 23.03
C ALA A 222 1.41 -24.99 23.29
N PHE A 223 1.37 -25.78 22.21
CA PHE A 223 1.23 -27.23 22.28
C PHE A 223 2.47 -27.87 22.94
N THR A 224 2.23 -28.83 23.82
CA THR A 224 3.30 -29.62 24.45
C THR A 224 3.60 -30.88 23.63
N MET A 225 4.79 -31.46 23.85
CA MET A 225 5.14 -32.75 23.25
C MET A 225 4.21 -33.89 23.69
N ASP A 226 3.64 -33.80 24.90
CA ASP A 226 2.64 -34.75 25.40
C ASP A 226 1.35 -34.66 24.56
N GLN A 227 0.84 -33.44 24.33
CA GLN A 227 -0.32 -33.21 23.46
C GLN A 227 -0.05 -33.70 22.02
N MET A 228 1.14 -33.44 21.50
CA MET A 228 1.52 -33.96 20.18
C MET A 228 1.58 -35.50 20.17
N SER A 229 2.08 -36.13 21.22
CA SER A 229 2.07 -37.60 21.31
C SER A 229 0.66 -38.19 21.42
N GLU A 230 -0.33 -37.38 21.84
CA GLU A 230 -1.76 -37.74 21.88
C GLU A 230 -2.48 -37.44 20.54
N GLY A 231 -1.77 -36.93 19.53
CA GLY A 231 -2.30 -36.66 18.19
C GLY A 231 -2.76 -35.23 17.95
N GLU A 232 -2.47 -34.29 18.86
CA GLU A 232 -2.76 -32.87 18.64
C GLU A 232 -1.64 -32.17 17.83
N ALA A 233 -1.97 -31.06 17.15
CA ALA A 233 -1.02 -30.23 16.42
C ALA A 233 -0.14 -31.03 15.45
N CYS A 234 1.19 -30.98 15.60
CA CYS A 234 2.12 -31.71 14.75
C CYS A 234 1.87 -33.22 14.76
N GLY A 235 1.46 -33.75 15.92
CA GLY A 235 1.20 -35.17 16.11
C GLY A 235 -0.03 -35.72 15.39
N ALA A 236 -0.89 -34.84 14.86
CA ALA A 236 -2.01 -35.26 14.02
C ALA A 236 -1.53 -35.99 12.74
N CYS A 237 -0.30 -35.71 12.30
CA CYS A 237 0.35 -36.38 11.19
C CYS A 237 1.72 -36.97 11.56
N HIS A 238 2.46 -36.40 12.52
CA HIS A 238 3.72 -36.95 13.03
C HIS A 238 3.48 -38.04 14.09
N ASP A 239 2.71 -39.06 13.72
CA ASP A 239 2.24 -40.16 14.56
C ASP A 239 3.08 -41.46 14.41
N GLY A 240 3.97 -41.51 13.42
CA GLY A 240 4.74 -42.70 13.05
C GLY A 240 4.13 -43.53 11.93
N ASP A 241 2.91 -43.21 11.50
CA ASP A 241 2.17 -43.88 10.42
C ASP A 241 2.03 -42.96 9.20
N THR A 242 1.55 -41.73 9.39
CA THR A 242 1.35 -40.71 8.35
C THR A 242 2.66 -40.01 8.00
N ALA A 243 3.42 -39.63 9.03
CA ALA A 243 4.78 -39.12 8.94
C ALA A 243 5.63 -39.71 10.09
N PHE A 244 6.90 -39.32 10.19
CA PHE A 244 7.73 -39.78 11.31
C PHE A 244 7.15 -39.30 12.65
N SER A 245 7.28 -40.13 13.69
CA SER A 245 6.73 -39.86 15.03
C SER A 245 7.39 -38.65 15.69
N VAL A 246 6.61 -37.85 16.41
CA VAL A 246 7.11 -36.75 17.27
C VAL A 246 8.03 -37.22 18.40
N ASN A 247 8.01 -38.51 18.72
CA ASN A 247 8.89 -39.10 19.73
C ASN A 247 10.27 -39.49 19.19
N ASP A 248 10.47 -39.42 17.87
CA ASP A 248 11.70 -39.77 17.18
C ASP A 248 12.26 -38.57 16.39
N ASN A 249 13.53 -38.62 16.04
CA ASN A 249 14.20 -37.63 15.17
C ASN A 249 14.04 -36.17 15.61
N CYS A 250 14.30 -35.86 16.89
CA CYS A 250 14.14 -34.52 17.47
C CYS A 250 14.84 -33.40 16.67
N ASP A 251 16.00 -33.71 16.07
CA ASP A 251 16.78 -32.80 15.20
C ASP A 251 16.03 -32.33 13.94
N SER A 252 14.96 -33.03 13.55
CA SER A 252 14.16 -32.68 12.37
C SER A 252 13.32 -31.43 12.60
N CYS A 253 13.01 -31.12 13.87
CA CYS A 253 12.20 -29.98 14.27
C CYS A 253 13.02 -28.97 15.06
N HIS A 254 13.88 -29.44 15.97
CA HIS A 254 14.65 -28.61 16.88
C HIS A 254 16.07 -28.35 16.37
N GLU A 255 16.48 -27.08 16.37
CA GLU A 255 17.88 -26.69 16.23
C GLU A 255 18.60 -26.96 17.57
N MET A 256 19.16 -28.17 17.73
CA MET A 256 19.85 -28.66 18.95
C MET A 256 21.38 -28.43 18.95
#